data_AF-A0A8J4YA43-F1
#
_entry.id   AF-A0A8J4YA43-F1
#
_cell.length_a   1.000
_cell.length_b   1.000
_cell.length_c   1.000
_cell.angle_alpha   90.00
_cell.angle_beta   90.00
_cell.angle_gamma   90.00
#
_symmetry.space_group_name_H-M   'P 1'
#
loop_
_entity.id
_entity.type
_entity.pdbx_description
1 polymer ?
#
loop_
_entity_poly.entity_id
_entity_poly.type
_entity_poly.pdbx_seq_one_letter_code
_entity_poly.pdbx_strand_id
1 'polypeptide(L)'
;MAPNLFSVVSPSTSSTIRISPSMWTRKKTKKTIQKSHVVYRITWIRANCEVLPSSYIGMTTTKLSRRLTCHLTSGATKSHLLEKHGITITTKCLEENTEMVDMCADVRRLPILQALYIKDIHPKLNVQAYDLQALPSMKRNKGSDIQPTETQSKEEQKSSTNERRPLTREAARILLK
;
A
#
# COMPACT_ATOMS: atom_id res chain seq x y z
N MET A 1 56.29 -16.94 55.68
CA MET A 1 55.39 -17.11 56.83
C MET A 1 54.67 -15.80 57.08
N ALA A 2 53.39 -15.89 57.45
CA ALA A 2 52.40 -14.83 57.71
C ALA A 2 51.69 -14.22 56.48
N PRO A 3 50.38 -13.90 56.60
CA PRO A 3 49.36 -14.23 55.60
C PRO A 3 48.44 -13.05 55.16
N ASN A 4 47.58 -13.35 54.19
CA ASN A 4 46.22 -12.80 53.94
C ASN A 4 45.98 -11.28 54.05
N LEU A 5 45.41 -10.70 52.99
CA LEU A 5 44.15 -9.97 53.15
C LEU A 5 43.29 -10.03 51.87
N PHE A 6 42.08 -10.51 52.07
CA PHE A 6 40.92 -10.50 51.17
C PHE A 6 40.71 -9.14 50.49
N SER A 7 40.32 -9.16 49.21
CA SER A 7 39.19 -8.32 48.78
C SER A 7 38.34 -9.06 47.74
N VAL A 8 37.15 -9.43 48.19
CA VAL A 8 36.07 -9.98 47.39
C VAL A 8 35.42 -8.80 46.67
N VAL A 9 35.44 -8.79 45.34
CA VAL A 9 34.67 -7.84 44.54
C VAL A 9 33.65 -8.61 43.71
N SER A 10 32.38 -8.46 44.07
CA SER A 10 31.20 -8.76 43.26
C SER A 10 30.00 -8.08 43.94
N PRO A 11 28.88 -7.78 43.26
CA PRO A 11 28.65 -7.60 41.83
C PRO A 11 27.93 -6.25 41.55
N SER A 12 28.33 -5.48 40.52
CA SER A 12 27.59 -4.28 40.11
C SER A 12 26.59 -4.61 39.00
N THR A 13 25.34 -4.81 39.43
CA THR A 13 24.08 -4.45 38.75
C THR A 13 23.99 -4.72 37.24
N SER A 14 23.49 -5.90 36.89
CA SER A 14 22.86 -6.16 35.60
C SER A 14 21.61 -5.28 35.47
N SER A 15 21.75 -4.14 34.80
CA SER A 15 20.63 -3.27 34.44
C SER A 15 19.82 -3.93 33.33
N THR A 16 18.80 -4.69 33.72
CA THR A 16 17.77 -5.14 32.78
C THR A 16 17.01 -3.91 32.28
N ILE A 17 17.40 -3.40 31.12
CA ILE A 17 16.68 -2.37 30.37
C ILE A 17 15.32 -2.99 30.00
N ARG A 18 14.31 -2.70 30.82
CA ARG A 18 12.91 -2.95 30.47
C ARG A 18 12.53 -1.93 29.40
N ILE A 19 12.65 -2.32 28.13
CA ILE A 19 12.01 -1.59 27.03
C ILE A 19 10.51 -1.83 27.19
N SER A 20 9.83 -0.91 27.86
CA SER A 20 8.38 -0.86 27.91
C SER A 20 7.86 -0.71 26.48
N PRO A 21 7.01 -1.62 25.96
CA PRO A 21 6.32 -1.41 24.71
C PRO A 21 5.21 -0.39 24.97
N SER A 22 5.57 0.90 25.02
CA SER A 22 4.59 1.98 25.02
C SER A 22 3.93 1.97 23.64
N MET A 23 2.79 1.30 23.59
CA MET A 23 1.85 1.24 22.49
C MET A 23 1.43 2.67 22.14
N TRP A 24 2.17 3.29 21.23
CA TRP A 24 2.13 4.72 20.95
C TRP A 24 0.91 5.03 20.08
N THR A 25 -0.27 5.18 20.67
CA THR A 25 -1.40 5.83 19.99
C THR A 25 -1.18 7.35 20.01
N ARG A 26 -0.21 7.82 19.22
CA ARG A 26 0.03 9.26 19.02
C ARG A 26 -1.23 9.85 18.35
N LYS A 27 -2.09 10.50 19.13
CA LYS A 27 -3.24 11.27 18.62
C LYS A 27 -2.74 12.29 17.59
N LYS A 28 -3.02 12.04 16.30
CA LYS A 28 -2.64 12.96 15.22
C LYS A 28 -3.49 14.22 15.31
N THR A 29 -2.85 15.37 15.40
CA THR A 29 -3.55 16.65 15.38
C THR A 29 -3.98 16.96 13.95
N LYS A 30 -5.17 17.54 13.76
CA LYS A 30 -5.71 17.97 12.45
C LYS A 30 -4.71 18.82 11.64
N LYS A 31 -3.78 19.51 12.31
CA LYS A 31 -2.70 20.30 11.71
C LYS A 31 -1.76 19.48 10.84
N THR A 32 -1.53 18.20 11.15
CA THR A 32 -0.62 17.34 10.38
C THR A 32 -1.19 16.97 9.00
N ILE A 33 -2.47 16.64 8.94
CA ILE A 33 -3.16 16.19 7.71
C ILE A 33 -3.38 17.35 6.72
N GLN A 34 -3.34 18.60 7.19
CA GLN A 34 -3.50 19.79 6.33
C GLN A 34 -2.21 20.23 5.64
N LYS A 35 -1.07 19.59 5.91
CA LYS A 35 0.20 19.91 5.27
C LYS A 35 0.27 19.42 3.83
N SER A 36 1.02 20.14 3.01
CA SER A 36 1.37 19.81 1.63
C SER A 36 2.87 19.50 1.52
N HIS A 37 3.29 18.95 0.38
CA HIS A 37 4.69 18.64 0.10
C HIS A 37 5.29 17.65 1.11
N VAL A 38 4.58 16.55 1.32
CA VAL A 38 4.91 15.56 2.33
C VAL A 38 5.08 14.17 1.73
N VAL A 39 6.01 13.41 2.31
CA VAL A 39 6.09 11.97 2.16
C VAL A 39 5.38 11.35 3.36
N TYR A 40 4.47 10.43 3.10
CA TYR A 40 3.64 9.81 4.12
C TYR A 40 3.66 8.29 3.97
N ARG A 41 3.40 7.62 5.08
CA ARG A 41 3.32 6.17 5.21
C ARG A 41 1.97 5.78 5.77
N ILE A 42 1.30 4.83 5.15
CA ILE A 42 0.09 4.19 5.70
C ILE A 42 0.49 2.80 6.16
N THR A 43 0.21 2.46 7.41
CA THR A 43 0.54 1.14 8.00
C THR A 43 -0.72 0.44 8.45
N TRP A 44 -0.88 -0.84 8.09
CA TRP A 44 -2.01 -1.66 8.49
C TRP A 44 -1.56 -2.80 9.39
N ILE A 45 -2.04 -2.78 10.64
CA ILE A 45 -1.80 -3.81 11.66
C ILE A 45 -3.17 -4.44 11.96
N ARG A 46 -3.58 -5.44 11.18
CA ARG A 46 -4.79 -6.25 11.48
C ARG A 46 -4.47 -7.72 11.28
N ALA A 47 -5.25 -8.58 11.93
CA ALA A 47 -4.97 -10.00 12.14
C ALA A 47 -4.53 -10.78 10.88
N ASN A 48 -5.14 -10.52 9.72
CA ASN A 48 -4.78 -11.25 8.49
C ASN A 48 -3.48 -10.74 7.82
N CYS A 49 -2.85 -9.69 8.36
CA CYS A 49 -1.56 -9.14 7.93
C CYS A 49 -0.46 -9.33 9.00
N GLU A 50 -0.67 -10.19 10.01
CA GLU A 50 0.20 -10.35 11.18
C GLU A 50 1.65 -10.71 10.85
N VAL A 51 1.89 -11.51 9.80
CA VAL A 51 3.25 -11.96 9.46
C VAL A 51 4.15 -10.78 9.10
N LEU A 52 3.63 -9.77 8.41
CA LEU A 52 4.34 -8.53 8.09
C LEU A 52 3.33 -7.40 7.85
N PRO A 53 3.41 -6.27 8.59
CA PRO A 53 2.47 -5.18 8.44
C PRO A 53 2.48 -4.65 7.01
N SER A 54 1.32 -4.63 6.37
CA SER A 54 1.17 -4.07 5.04
C SER A 54 1.32 -2.55 5.12
N SER A 55 2.37 -2.03 4.49
CA SER A 55 2.63 -0.60 4.43
C SER A 55 2.57 -0.08 3.00
N TYR A 56 2.20 1.19 2.88
CA TYR A 56 2.19 1.98 1.65
C TYR A 56 2.93 3.29 1.88
N ILE A 57 3.80 3.68 0.95
CA ILE A 57 4.55 4.94 0.99
C ILE A 57 4.16 5.79 -0.21
N GLY A 58 3.69 7.00 0.07
CA GLY A 58 3.26 7.96 -0.94
C GLY A 58 3.88 9.32 -0.73
N MET A 59 3.90 10.12 -1.78
CA MET A 59 4.13 11.55 -1.69
C MET A 59 2.89 12.33 -2.14
N THR A 60 2.81 13.59 -1.73
CA THR A 60 1.83 14.53 -2.26
C THR A 60 2.41 15.93 -2.29
N THR A 61 2.20 16.64 -3.39
CA THR A 61 2.44 18.09 -3.52
C THR A 61 1.24 18.90 -3.03
N THR A 62 0.04 18.31 -3.05
CA THR A 62 -1.19 18.89 -2.49
C THR A 62 -1.37 18.53 -1.01
N LYS A 63 -2.47 18.98 -0.39
CA LYS A 63 -2.80 18.63 1.00
C LYS A 63 -2.89 17.11 1.18
N LEU A 64 -2.33 16.60 2.28
CA LEU A 64 -2.40 15.19 2.63
C LEU A 64 -3.86 14.70 2.77
N SER A 65 -4.76 15.50 3.37
CA SER A 65 -6.21 15.22 3.39
C SER A 65 -6.77 14.88 2.01
N ARG A 66 -6.49 15.71 1.00
CA ARG A 66 -6.96 15.50 -0.37
C ARG A 66 -6.42 14.21 -0.95
N ARG A 67 -5.13 13.92 -0.74
CA ARG A 67 -4.51 12.66 -1.19
C ARG A 67 -5.14 11.44 -0.52
N LEU A 68 -5.45 11.51 0.78
CA LEU A 68 -6.14 10.43 1.49
C LEU A 68 -7.56 10.21 0.95
N THR A 69 -8.28 11.27 0.60
CA THR A 69 -9.59 11.14 -0.07
C THR A 69 -9.48 10.40 -1.40
N CYS A 70 -8.42 10.65 -2.20
CA CYS A 70 -8.19 9.90 -3.42
C CYS A 70 -7.99 8.40 -3.16
N HIS A 71 -7.29 8.02 -2.08
CA HIS A 71 -7.13 6.61 -1.69
C HIS A 71 -8.46 5.94 -1.32
N LEU A 72 -9.47 6.69 -0.86
CA LEU A 72 -10.82 6.17 -0.58
C LEU A 72 -11.60 5.87 -1.86
N THR A 73 -11.47 6.73 -2.87
CA THR A 73 -12.18 6.54 -4.14
C THR A 73 -11.54 5.41 -4.93
N SER A 74 -10.21 5.41 -5.04
CA SER A 74 -9.45 4.49 -5.88
C SER A 74 -8.00 4.40 -5.41
N GLY A 75 -7.45 3.19 -5.27
CA GLY A 75 -6.03 3.02 -4.99
C GLY A 75 -5.69 1.63 -4.48
N ALA A 76 -4.39 1.31 -4.48
CA ALA A 76 -3.87 0.03 -4.00
C ALA A 76 -4.30 -0.28 -2.56
N THR A 77 -4.36 0.75 -1.71
CA THR A 77 -4.82 0.63 -0.31
C THR A 77 -6.26 0.13 -0.25
N LYS A 78 -7.17 0.69 -1.06
CA LYS A 78 -8.58 0.29 -1.14
C LYS A 78 -8.74 -1.15 -1.59
N SER A 79 -8.11 -1.50 -2.71
CA SER A 79 -8.16 -2.85 -3.25
C SER A 79 -7.64 -3.87 -2.23
N HIS A 80 -6.48 -3.60 -1.61
CA HIS A 80 -5.91 -4.47 -0.60
C HIS A 80 -6.83 -4.71 0.59
N LEU A 81 -7.41 -3.65 1.17
CA LEU A 81 -8.30 -3.78 2.33
C LEU A 81 -9.62 -4.47 2.00
N LEU A 82 -10.15 -4.24 0.80
CA LEU A 82 -11.36 -4.91 0.37
C LEU A 82 -11.10 -6.40 0.09
N GLU A 83 -10.03 -6.73 -0.63
CA GLU A 83 -9.72 -8.10 -1.06
C GLU A 83 -9.17 -8.97 0.07
N LYS A 84 -8.27 -8.44 0.90
CA LYS A 84 -7.60 -9.23 1.97
C LYS A 84 -8.36 -9.22 3.29
N HIS A 85 -9.18 -8.20 3.52
CA HIS A 85 -9.85 -8.03 4.80
C HIS A 85 -11.37 -7.86 4.71
N GLY A 86 -11.95 -7.64 3.51
CA GLY A 86 -13.38 -7.35 3.38
C GLY A 86 -13.81 -6.04 4.05
N ILE A 87 -12.88 -5.10 4.27
CA ILE A 87 -13.15 -3.86 5.02
C ILE A 87 -13.38 -2.71 4.05
N THR A 88 -14.49 -1.99 4.25
CA THR A 88 -14.71 -0.69 3.63
C THR A 88 -13.89 0.38 4.35
N ILE A 89 -12.96 1.02 3.61
CA ILE A 89 -12.11 2.07 4.17
C ILE A 89 -12.93 3.33 4.46
N THR A 90 -12.75 3.90 5.65
CA THR A 90 -13.26 5.24 6.00
C THR A 90 -12.12 6.26 6.09
N THR A 91 -12.43 7.55 5.91
CA THR A 91 -11.43 8.63 6.01
C THR A 91 -10.72 8.64 7.36
N LYS A 92 -11.46 8.48 8.46
CA LYS A 92 -10.90 8.42 9.82
C LYS A 92 -9.90 7.29 9.98
N CYS A 93 -10.22 6.12 9.43
CA CYS A 93 -9.34 4.96 9.45
C CYS A 93 -8.02 5.25 8.71
N LEU A 94 -8.07 5.92 7.55
CA LEU A 94 -6.84 6.34 6.87
C LEU A 94 -6.03 7.35 7.69
N GLU A 95 -6.68 8.36 8.26
CA GLU A 95 -6.01 9.38 9.07
C GLU A 95 -5.27 8.76 10.27
N GLU A 96 -5.92 7.83 10.97
CA GLU A 96 -5.34 7.10 12.10
C GLU A 96 -4.13 6.26 11.68
N ASN A 97 -4.19 5.62 10.51
CA ASN A 97 -3.13 4.75 9.99
C ASN A 97 -2.06 5.49 9.17
N THR A 98 -2.23 6.79 8.87
CA THR A 98 -1.30 7.58 8.04
C THR A 98 -0.32 8.41 8.85
N GLU A 99 0.96 8.06 8.84
CA GLU A 99 2.05 8.84 9.43
C GLU A 99 2.76 9.71 8.39
N MET A 100 3.20 10.90 8.80
CA MET A 100 4.06 11.74 7.99
C MET A 100 5.52 11.35 8.25
N VAL A 101 6.20 10.92 7.20
CA VAL A 101 7.59 10.43 7.31
C VAL A 101 8.55 11.59 7.15
N ASP A 102 8.35 12.42 6.13
CA ASP A 102 9.22 13.54 5.82
C ASP A 102 8.46 14.67 5.10
N MET A 103 9.07 15.85 5.04
CA MET A 103 8.57 17.03 4.35
C MET A 103 9.68 17.69 3.53
N CYS A 104 9.39 18.08 2.30
CA CYS A 104 10.37 18.78 1.46
C CYS A 104 9.70 19.88 0.65
N ALA A 105 10.17 21.11 0.78
CA ALA A 105 9.63 22.24 0.01
C ALA A 105 9.92 22.13 -1.50
N ASP A 106 11.05 21.50 -1.90
CA ASP A 106 11.36 21.31 -3.32
C ASP A 106 10.58 20.12 -3.88
N VAL A 107 9.62 20.42 -4.76
CA VAL A 107 8.76 19.44 -5.44
C VAL A 107 9.56 18.39 -6.19
N ARG A 108 10.73 18.75 -6.74
CA ARG A 108 11.57 17.83 -7.53
C ARG A 108 12.24 16.78 -6.66
N ARG A 109 12.45 17.08 -5.37
CA ARG A 109 13.06 16.15 -4.40
C ARG A 109 12.04 15.18 -3.81
N LEU A 110 10.74 15.50 -3.82
CA LEU A 110 9.70 14.63 -3.24
C LEU A 110 9.64 13.23 -3.86
N PRO A 111 9.66 13.05 -5.21
CA PRO A 111 9.70 11.72 -5.82
C PRO A 111 10.98 10.95 -5.44
N ILE A 112 12.11 11.66 -5.31
CA ILE A 112 13.40 11.05 -4.93
C ILE A 112 13.32 10.53 -3.49
N LEU A 113 12.83 11.35 -2.56
CA LEU A 113 12.62 10.95 -1.17
C LEU A 113 11.65 9.76 -1.07
N GLN A 114 10.54 9.81 -1.82
CA GLN A 114 9.60 8.69 -1.87
C GLN A 114 10.30 7.40 -2.34
N ALA A 115 11.10 7.46 -3.40
CA ALA A 115 11.81 6.32 -3.94
C ALA A 115 12.84 5.75 -2.94
N LEU A 116 13.57 6.62 -2.23
CA LEU A 116 14.49 6.21 -1.15
C LEU A 116 13.74 5.46 -0.05
N TYR A 117 12.63 6.00 0.45
CA TYR A 117 11.84 5.32 1.48
C TYR A 117 11.22 4.00 0.99
N ILE A 118 10.78 3.92 -0.27
CA ILE A 118 10.29 2.65 -0.85
C ILE A 118 11.43 1.63 -0.95
N LYS A 119 12.62 2.07 -1.34
CA LYS A 119 13.81 1.22 -1.42
C LYS A 119 14.23 0.71 -0.05
N ASP A 120 14.19 1.55 0.98
CA ASP A 120 14.68 1.17 2.31
C ASP A 120 13.67 0.30 3.09
N ILE A 121 12.37 0.55 2.92
CA ILE A 121 11.31 -0.10 3.72
C ILE A 121 10.66 -1.27 2.95
N HIS A 122 10.78 -1.31 1.62
CA HIS A 122 10.13 -2.30 0.75
C HIS A 122 8.63 -2.52 1.03
N PRO A 123 7.80 -1.46 1.01
CA PRO A 123 6.36 -1.55 1.31
C PRO A 123 5.63 -2.43 0.29
N LYS A 124 4.93 -3.48 0.78
CA LYS A 124 4.19 -4.44 -0.05
C LYS A 124 3.13 -3.79 -0.96
N LEU A 125 2.50 -2.71 -0.50
CA LEU A 125 1.42 -2.04 -1.24
C LEU A 125 1.92 -1.12 -2.36
N ASN A 126 3.22 -0.89 -2.46
CA ASN A 126 3.84 -0.12 -3.54
C ASN A 126 4.23 -0.96 -4.74
N VAL A 127 4.10 -2.29 -4.66
CA VAL A 127 4.39 -3.18 -5.77
C VAL A 127 3.32 -2.97 -6.85
N GLN A 128 3.73 -2.46 -8.01
CA GLN A 128 2.88 -2.40 -9.18
C GLN A 128 2.89 -3.78 -9.84
N ALA A 129 1.73 -4.44 -9.89
CA ALA A 129 1.60 -5.81 -10.44
C ALA A 129 1.71 -5.86 -11.97
N TYR A 130 1.59 -4.71 -12.65
CA TYR A 130 1.77 -4.63 -14.08
C TYR A 130 3.25 -4.46 -14.38
N ASP A 131 3.85 -5.52 -14.93
CA ASP A 131 5.10 -5.46 -15.68
C ASP A 131 4.85 -4.56 -16.89
N LEU A 132 4.98 -3.25 -16.67
CA LEU A 132 5.15 -2.36 -17.78
C LEU A 132 6.49 -2.77 -18.39
N GLN A 133 6.43 -3.51 -19.50
CA GLN A 133 7.38 -3.38 -20.60
C GLN A 133 7.37 -1.91 -21.08
N ALA A 134 7.65 -0.97 -20.17
CA ALA A 134 7.57 0.48 -20.31
C ALA A 134 8.60 0.97 -21.31
N LEU A 135 9.61 0.15 -21.55
CA LEU A 135 10.61 0.35 -22.57
C LEU A 135 10.42 -0.72 -23.64
N PRO A 136 9.93 -0.37 -24.83
CA PRO A 136 9.95 -1.25 -25.99
C PRO A 136 11.34 -1.87 -26.24
N SER A 137 12.41 -1.20 -25.80
CA SER A 137 13.80 -1.67 -25.89
C SER A 137 14.16 -2.81 -24.92
N MET A 138 13.35 -3.05 -23.88
CA MET A 138 13.54 -4.17 -22.93
C MET A 138 12.74 -5.42 -23.29
N LYS A 139 12.10 -5.43 -24.47
CA LYS A 139 11.46 -6.62 -25.02
C LYS A 139 12.57 -7.64 -25.31
N ARG A 140 12.89 -8.48 -24.32
CA ARG A 140 13.71 -9.67 -24.54
C ARG A 140 13.00 -10.47 -25.62
N ASN A 141 13.59 -10.54 -26.80
CA ASN A 141 13.24 -11.55 -27.80
C ASN A 141 13.42 -12.89 -27.11
N LYS A 142 12.33 -13.47 -26.59
CA LYS A 142 12.26 -14.90 -26.39
C LYS A 142 12.27 -15.47 -27.80
N GLY A 143 13.49 -15.78 -28.27
CA GLY A 143 13.70 -16.55 -29.48
C GLY A 143 12.79 -17.76 -29.42
N SER A 144 12.01 -17.89 -30.49
CA SER A 144 11.20 -19.03 -30.84
C SER A 144 12.07 -20.28 -30.93
N ASP A 145 11.99 -21.16 -29.94
CA ASP A 145 12.16 -22.59 -30.13
C ASP A 145 10.88 -23.28 -29.66
N ILE A 146 9.85 -23.15 -30.48
CA ILE A 146 8.73 -24.07 -30.50
C ILE A 146 8.59 -24.47 -31.96
N GLN A 147 9.08 -25.67 -32.29
CA GLN A 147 8.72 -26.32 -33.55
C GLN A 147 7.21 -26.59 -33.56
N PRO A 148 6.53 -26.38 -34.71
CA PRO A 148 5.13 -26.76 -34.86
C PRO A 148 5.07 -28.26 -35.18
N THR A 149 4.56 -29.07 -34.25
CA THR A 149 4.06 -30.40 -34.60
C THR A 149 2.57 -30.27 -34.90
N GLU A 150 2.25 -30.36 -36.18
CA GLU A 150 0.91 -30.54 -36.71
C GLU A 150 0.25 -31.78 -36.09
N THR A 151 -1.00 -31.67 -35.63
CA THR A 151 -1.99 -32.73 -35.88
C THR A 151 -3.38 -32.08 -35.97
N GLN A 152 -3.99 -32.28 -37.13
CA GLN A 152 -5.34 -31.88 -37.49
C GLN A 152 -6.38 -32.86 -36.96
N SER A 153 -7.51 -32.33 -36.47
CA SER A 153 -8.89 -32.86 -36.67
C SER A 153 -9.86 -31.84 -36.05
N LYS A 154 -10.68 -31.11 -36.82
CA LYS A 154 -12.08 -31.47 -37.22
C LYS A 154 -12.89 -31.92 -35.99
N GLU A 155 -13.94 -31.25 -35.52
CA GLU A 155 -15.24 -30.89 -36.15
C GLU A 155 -15.97 -29.93 -35.17
N GLU A 156 -16.48 -28.79 -35.61
CA GLU A 156 -17.88 -28.52 -36.03
C GLU A 156 -18.93 -28.24 -34.93
N GLN A 157 -19.59 -27.09 -35.12
CA GLN A 157 -20.99 -26.74 -34.82
C GLN A 157 -21.39 -26.54 -33.34
N LYS A 158 -22.22 -25.56 -32.94
CA LYS A 158 -23.27 -24.80 -33.63
C LYS A 158 -23.79 -23.66 -32.72
N SER A 159 -24.32 -22.59 -33.34
CA SER A 159 -25.53 -21.79 -32.97
C SER A 159 -25.68 -21.23 -31.53
N SER A 160 -26.25 -20.06 -31.25
CA SER A 160 -26.97 -19.03 -32.00
C SER A 160 -27.33 -17.90 -31.02
N THR A 161 -27.76 -16.76 -31.60
CA THR A 161 -28.77 -15.81 -31.08
C THR A 161 -28.45 -15.00 -29.81
N ASN A 162 -28.22 -13.68 -29.90
CA ASN A 162 -29.21 -12.60 -30.12
C ASN A 162 -29.91 -12.19 -28.81
N GLU A 163 -29.59 -11.00 -28.28
CA GLU A 163 -30.57 -9.91 -28.12
C GLU A 163 -29.92 -8.67 -27.52
N ARG A 164 -29.94 -7.58 -28.30
CA ARG A 164 -29.84 -6.20 -27.81
C ARG A 164 -31.19 -5.85 -27.17
N ARG A 165 -31.22 -5.53 -25.88
CA ARG A 165 -32.39 -4.85 -25.28
C ARG A 165 -32.23 -3.33 -25.39
N PRO A 166 -33.21 -2.62 -25.98
CA PRO A 166 -33.27 -1.17 -25.93
C PRO A 166 -33.75 -0.66 -24.57
N LEU A 167 -33.18 0.47 -24.14
CA LEU A 167 -33.63 1.28 -23.01
C LEU A 167 -35.04 1.81 -23.30
N THR A 168 -36.03 1.32 -22.56
CA THR A 168 -37.40 1.83 -22.61
C THR A 168 -37.48 3.20 -21.93
N ARG A 169 -38.17 4.10 -22.61
CA ARG A 169 -38.27 5.55 -22.38
C ARG A 169 -39.50 5.88 -21.54
N GLU A 170 -39.71 5.16 -20.43
CA GLU A 170 -40.96 5.19 -19.65
C GLU A 170 -40.79 5.78 -18.25
N ALA A 171 -40.44 7.06 -18.17
CA ALA A 171 -40.57 7.86 -16.94
C ALA A 171 -40.92 9.34 -17.24
N ALA A 172 -41.52 9.62 -18.39
CA ALA A 172 -42.01 10.94 -18.76
C ALA A 172 -43.52 10.87 -19.02
N ARG A 173 -44.31 10.88 -17.93
CA ARG A 173 -45.70 11.41 -17.81
C ARG A 173 -46.47 10.68 -16.71
N ILE A 174 -46.39 11.19 -15.47
CA ILE A 174 -47.51 11.17 -14.54
C ILE A 174 -47.52 12.54 -13.83
N LEU A 175 -48.41 13.43 -14.33
CA LEU A 175 -49.28 14.39 -13.62
C LEU A 175 -48.59 15.37 -12.63
N LEU A 176 -48.48 16.68 -12.86
CA LEU A 176 -49.56 17.65 -13.16
C LEU A 176 -50.80 17.45 -12.27
N LYS A 177 -50.64 17.84 -11.00
CA LYS A 177 -51.57 18.69 -10.25
C LYS A 177 -50.76 19.57 -9.30
#